data_AF-A0A7W1MZX1-F1
#
_entry.id   AF-A0A7W1MZX1-F1
#
_cell.length_a   1.000
_cell.length_b   1.000
_cell.length_c   1.000
_cell.angle_alpha   90.00
_cell.angle_beta   90.00
_cell.angle_gamma   90.00
#
_symmetry.space_group_name_H-M   'P 1'
#
loop_
_entity.id
_entity.type
_entity.pdbx_description
1 polymer ?
#
loop_
_entity_poly.entity_id
_entity_poly.type
_entity_poly.pdbx_seq_one_letter_code
_entity_poly.pdbx_strand_id
1 'polypeptide(L)'
;LALRRLAAEASPGGAALSGEQAERVLDMAERRPGTASLDVGAGLRAVVEYGMVRFSSAARPVAPEPVLLPVPGRVAFGEWEVEARREPGPPAGHAHDVLLDAEALGSAVTVRSWRDGDRLRPAGAGGTKSLQDLFTDVKIPRELRATLPVVEADGEIAWVAGLAVGERFRAVRGAERVVAIAARRGPTAGPRPS
;
A
#
# COMPACT_ATOMS: atom_id res chain seq x y z
N LEU A 1 -34.59 -0.19 1.79
CA LEU A 1 -34.30 1.11 2.45
C LEU A 1 -32.89 1.16 3.07
N ALA A 2 -32.42 0.14 3.79
CA ALA A 2 -31.10 0.15 4.43
C ALA A 2 -29.89 0.24 3.45
N LEU A 3 -29.88 -0.54 2.36
CA LEU A 3 -28.76 -0.56 1.40
C LEU A 3 -28.52 0.79 0.71
N ARG A 4 -29.59 1.52 0.37
CA ARG A 4 -29.48 2.83 -0.28
C ARG A 4 -28.86 3.86 0.66
N ARG A 5 -29.18 3.80 1.96
CA ARG A 5 -28.59 4.67 2.98
C ARG A 5 -27.11 4.37 3.18
N LEU A 6 -26.75 3.10 3.33
CA LEU A 6 -25.34 2.68 3.46
C LEU A 6 -24.49 3.07 2.25
N ALA A 7 -25.04 3.00 1.06
CA ALA A 7 -24.35 3.43 -0.15
C ALA A 7 -24.21 4.96 -0.25
N ALA A 8 -25.22 5.72 0.17
CA ALA A 8 -25.14 7.17 0.22
C ALA A 8 -24.08 7.65 1.23
N GLU A 9 -23.96 6.98 2.38
CA GLU A 9 -22.92 7.25 3.40
C GLU A 9 -21.51 6.92 2.90
N ALA A 10 -21.36 5.93 2.01
CA ALA A 10 -20.08 5.50 1.46
C ALA A 10 -19.66 6.23 0.15
N SER A 11 -20.54 7.06 -0.43
CA SER A 11 -20.28 7.73 -1.70
C SER A 11 -19.47 9.02 -1.51
N PRO A 12 -18.36 9.22 -2.25
CA PRO A 12 -17.60 10.48 -2.19
C PRO A 12 -18.39 11.72 -2.66
N GLY A 13 -19.57 11.55 -3.26
CA GLY A 13 -20.42 12.64 -3.75
C GLY A 13 -21.90 12.53 -3.38
N GLY A 14 -22.26 11.71 -2.39
CA GLY A 14 -23.66 11.51 -1.98
C GLY A 14 -24.54 10.81 -3.03
N ALA A 15 -23.93 10.12 -3.99
CA ALA A 15 -24.66 9.41 -5.03
C ALA A 15 -25.44 8.22 -4.44
N ALA A 16 -26.72 8.11 -4.79
CA ALA A 16 -27.61 7.06 -4.32
C ALA A 16 -27.68 5.89 -5.31
N LEU A 17 -27.85 4.68 -4.78
CA LEU A 17 -28.14 3.49 -5.59
C LEU A 17 -29.55 3.57 -6.19
N SER A 18 -29.66 3.20 -7.47
CA SER A 18 -30.93 2.90 -8.12
C SER A 18 -31.58 1.63 -7.53
N GLY A 19 -32.88 1.41 -7.82
CA GLY A 19 -33.59 0.19 -7.42
C GLY A 19 -32.98 -1.08 -8.00
N GLU A 20 -32.68 -1.07 -9.30
CA GLU A 20 -32.07 -2.21 -9.98
C GLU A 20 -30.71 -2.59 -9.38
N GLN A 21 -29.90 -1.61 -8.99
CA GLN A 21 -28.60 -1.85 -8.34
C GLN A 21 -28.76 -2.45 -6.93
N ALA A 22 -29.73 -1.97 -6.15
CA ALA A 22 -29.99 -2.51 -4.81
C ALA A 22 -30.48 -3.96 -4.88
N GLU A 23 -31.35 -4.29 -5.85
CA GLU A 23 -31.83 -5.65 -6.09
C GLU A 23 -30.69 -6.58 -6.51
N ARG A 24 -29.81 -6.15 -7.42
CA ARG A 24 -28.63 -6.94 -7.82
C ARG A 24 -27.70 -7.27 -6.65
N VAL A 25 -27.55 -6.35 -5.69
CA VAL A 25 -26.71 -6.58 -4.51
C VAL A 25 -27.38 -7.55 -3.52
N LEU A 26 -28.70 -7.45 -3.32
CA LEU A 26 -29.47 -8.40 -2.50
C LEU A 26 -29.41 -9.80 -3.10
N ASP A 27 -29.62 -9.89 -4.41
CA ASP A 27 -29.58 -11.15 -5.14
C ASP A 27 -28.22 -11.86 -5.03
N MET A 28 -27.14 -11.07 -5.03
CA MET A 28 -25.79 -11.56 -4.83
C MET A 28 -25.56 -12.07 -3.39
N ALA A 29 -26.20 -11.46 -2.38
CA ALA A 29 -26.13 -11.89 -0.99
C ALA A 29 -26.88 -13.19 -0.71
N GLU A 30 -27.98 -13.44 -1.43
CA GLU A 30 -28.82 -14.63 -1.25
C GLU A 30 -28.26 -15.86 -1.98
N ARG A 31 -27.60 -15.68 -3.12
CA ARG A 31 -27.29 -16.79 -4.05
C ARG A 31 -25.90 -17.41 -3.91
N ARG A 32 -24.96 -16.84 -3.13
CA ARG A 32 -23.57 -17.35 -3.08
C ARG A 32 -23.00 -17.47 -1.65
N PRO A 33 -22.58 -18.67 -1.22
CA PRO A 33 -21.70 -18.80 -0.06
C PRO A 33 -20.29 -18.38 -0.48
N GLY A 34 -19.93 -17.10 -0.29
CA GLY A 34 -18.57 -16.60 -0.53
C GLY A 34 -18.46 -15.08 -0.67
N THR A 35 -17.23 -14.61 -0.85
CA THR A 35 -16.92 -13.19 -1.09
C THR A 35 -17.16 -12.84 -2.56
N ALA A 36 -18.09 -11.92 -2.82
CA ALA A 36 -18.40 -11.41 -4.16
C ALA A 36 -18.36 -9.88 -4.18
N SER A 37 -17.97 -9.28 -5.29
CA SER A 37 -17.96 -7.82 -5.45
C SER A 37 -18.62 -7.38 -6.74
N LEU A 38 -19.34 -6.27 -6.68
CA LEU A 38 -20.08 -5.67 -7.79
C LEU A 38 -19.79 -4.17 -7.83
N ASP A 39 -19.41 -3.66 -9.01
CA ASP A 39 -19.41 -2.22 -9.26
C ASP A 39 -20.87 -1.75 -9.39
N VAL A 40 -21.29 -0.85 -8.51
CA VAL A 40 -22.66 -0.35 -8.44
C VAL A 40 -22.75 1.08 -8.97
N GLY A 41 -21.74 1.56 -9.70
CA GLY A 41 -21.69 2.89 -10.29
C GLY A 41 -21.37 4.00 -9.28
N ALA A 42 -21.25 5.23 -9.78
CA ALA A 42 -20.97 6.43 -8.98
C ALA A 42 -19.74 6.32 -8.06
N GLY A 43 -18.74 5.55 -8.48
CA GLY A 43 -17.53 5.33 -7.68
C GLY A 43 -17.81 4.52 -6.40
N LEU A 44 -18.75 3.57 -6.43
CA LEU A 44 -19.05 2.65 -5.34
C LEU A 44 -18.89 1.19 -5.77
N ARG A 45 -18.35 0.37 -4.87
CA ARG A 45 -18.27 -1.07 -4.99
C ARG A 45 -19.02 -1.70 -3.83
N ALA A 46 -19.95 -2.60 -4.13
CA ALA A 46 -20.58 -3.46 -3.14
C ALA A 46 -19.73 -4.72 -2.99
N VAL A 47 -19.42 -5.09 -1.76
CA VAL A 47 -18.78 -6.35 -1.39
C VAL A 47 -19.75 -7.13 -0.51
N VAL A 48 -20.05 -8.36 -0.90
CA VAL A 48 -20.87 -9.31 -0.17
C VAL A 48 -19.95 -10.36 0.39
N GLU A 49 -19.92 -10.52 1.70
CA GLU A 49 -19.08 -11.50 2.38
C GLU A 49 -19.80 -12.05 3.62
N TYR A 50 -19.96 -13.37 3.72
CA TYR A 50 -20.69 -14.05 4.80
C TYR A 50 -22.09 -13.46 5.11
N GLY A 51 -22.83 -13.05 4.07
CA GLY A 51 -24.17 -12.45 4.22
C GLY A 51 -24.16 -10.96 4.64
N MET A 52 -23.00 -10.36 4.85
CA MET A 52 -22.85 -8.92 5.10
C MET A 52 -22.59 -8.19 3.79
N VAL A 53 -23.30 -7.08 3.58
CA VAL A 53 -23.07 -6.16 2.45
C VAL A 53 -22.30 -4.95 2.93
N ARG A 54 -21.13 -4.70 2.34
CA ARG A 54 -20.33 -3.50 2.58
C ARG A 54 -20.22 -2.68 1.31
N PHE A 55 -20.40 -1.37 1.42
CA PHE A 55 -20.08 -0.44 0.34
C PHE A 55 -18.73 0.21 0.62
N SER A 56 -17.89 0.29 -0.41
CA SER A 56 -16.65 1.05 -0.38
C SER A 56 -16.59 1.96 -1.60
N SER A 57 -15.96 3.13 -1.47
CA SER A 57 -15.66 3.92 -2.66
C SER A 57 -14.84 3.09 -3.64
N ALA A 58 -15.35 2.88 -4.84
CA ALA A 58 -14.63 2.36 -6.01
C ALA A 58 -13.71 3.40 -6.64
N ALA A 59 -13.47 4.55 -5.99
CA ALA A 59 -12.42 5.48 -6.38
C ALA A 59 -11.13 4.66 -6.55
N ARG A 60 -10.66 4.55 -7.80
CA ARG A 60 -9.39 3.88 -8.07
C ARG A 60 -8.34 4.61 -7.24
N PRO A 61 -7.54 3.89 -6.44
CA PRO A 61 -6.44 4.54 -5.74
C PRO A 61 -5.57 5.22 -6.80
N VAL A 62 -5.50 6.54 -6.76
CA VAL A 62 -4.57 7.29 -7.60
C VAL A 62 -3.19 7.01 -7.03
N ALA A 63 -2.29 6.50 -7.86
CA ALA A 63 -0.90 6.30 -7.46
C ALA A 63 -0.33 7.65 -7.00
N PRO A 64 0.20 7.76 -5.77
CA PRO A 64 0.76 9.03 -5.32
C PRO A 64 1.95 9.42 -6.19
N GLU A 65 2.18 10.73 -6.34
CA GLU A 65 3.33 11.22 -7.09
C GLU A 65 4.64 10.80 -6.40
N PRO A 66 5.69 10.46 -7.17
CA PRO A 66 7.01 10.21 -6.61
C PRO A 66 7.49 11.39 -5.77
N VAL A 67 8.06 11.11 -4.60
CA VAL A 67 8.55 12.12 -3.66
C VAL A 67 9.98 11.80 -3.22
N LEU A 68 10.80 12.83 -3.07
CA LEU A 68 12.16 12.68 -2.55
C LEU A 68 12.12 12.62 -1.02
N LEU A 69 12.55 11.49 -0.45
CA LEU A 69 12.76 11.30 0.98
C LEU A 69 14.22 11.63 1.33
N PRO A 70 14.49 12.71 2.10
CA PRO A 70 15.81 12.94 2.66
C PRO A 70 16.16 11.86 3.70
N VAL A 71 17.45 11.53 3.82
CA VAL A 71 17.98 10.54 4.77
C VAL A 71 19.03 11.20 5.67
N PRO A 72 18.67 11.60 6.91
CA PRO A 72 17.41 11.33 7.61
C PRO A 72 16.27 12.28 7.22
N GLY A 73 15.01 11.85 7.43
CA GLY A 73 13.83 12.65 7.10
C GLY A 73 12.53 11.86 7.12
N ARG A 74 11.42 12.57 6.80
CA ARG A 74 10.09 11.99 6.67
C ARG A 74 9.34 12.62 5.49
N VAL A 75 8.51 11.84 4.80
CA VAL A 75 7.65 12.32 3.72
C VAL A 75 6.28 11.65 3.76
N ALA A 76 5.27 12.37 3.25
CA ALA A 76 3.98 11.79 2.94
C ALA A 76 4.01 11.18 1.52
N PHE A 77 3.42 10.00 1.37
CA PHE A 77 3.26 9.29 0.10
C PHE A 77 1.87 8.64 0.06
N GLY A 78 0.87 9.40 -0.43
CA GLY A 78 -0.53 8.99 -0.33
C GLY A 78 -0.99 8.88 1.13
N GLU A 79 -1.51 7.71 1.52
CA GLU A 79 -1.90 7.41 2.91
C GLU A 79 -0.72 7.00 3.80
N TRP A 80 0.50 6.95 3.24
CA TRP A 80 1.70 6.51 3.95
C TRP A 80 2.51 7.70 4.43
N GLU A 81 3.06 7.58 5.64
CA GLU A 81 4.22 8.32 6.08
C GLU A 81 5.43 7.38 5.97
N VAL A 82 6.46 7.82 5.25
CA VAL A 82 7.73 7.10 5.13
C VAL A 82 8.80 7.90 5.86
N GLU A 83 9.47 7.26 6.80
CA GLU A 83 10.49 7.87 7.65
C GLU A 83 11.81 7.11 7.52
N ALA A 84 12.91 7.84 7.39
CA ALA A 84 14.27 7.30 7.40
C ALA A 84 15.09 7.97 8.51
N ARG A 85 15.72 7.17 9.37
CA ARG A 85 16.60 7.61 10.45
C ARG A 85 17.99 7.00 10.27
N ARG A 86 19.04 7.79 10.53
CA ARG A 86 20.40 7.27 10.64
C ARG A 86 20.65 6.83 12.08
N GLU A 87 21.10 5.60 12.26
CA GLU A 87 21.36 5.04 13.58
C GLU A 87 22.77 4.41 13.60
N PRO A 88 23.49 4.51 14.74
CA PRO A 88 24.66 3.67 14.97
C PRO A 88 24.24 2.21 15.05
N GLY A 89 25.03 1.30 14.48
CA GLY A 89 24.76 -0.13 14.56
C GLY A 89 25.34 -0.78 15.83
N PRO A 90 24.71 -1.85 16.36
CA PRO A 90 23.44 -2.44 15.92
C PRO A 90 22.23 -1.67 16.47
N PRO A 91 21.15 -1.51 15.69
CA PRO A 91 20.01 -0.67 16.05
C PRO A 91 19.18 -1.27 17.19
N ALA A 92 18.47 -0.40 17.90
CA ALA A 92 17.63 -0.76 19.06
C ALA A 92 16.31 -1.47 18.69
N GLY A 93 16.14 -1.88 17.43
CA GLY A 93 15.14 -2.86 17.00
C GLY A 93 13.69 -2.44 17.30
N HIS A 94 13.20 -1.39 16.64
CA HIS A 94 11.75 -1.19 16.58
C HIS A 94 11.12 -2.23 15.65
N ALA A 95 10.01 -2.85 16.08
CA ALA A 95 9.39 -4.02 15.43
C ALA A 95 8.94 -3.80 13.96
N HIS A 96 8.96 -2.56 13.47
CA HIS A 96 8.51 -2.19 12.12
C HIS A 96 9.59 -1.54 11.27
N ASP A 97 10.79 -1.36 11.81
CA ASP A 97 11.89 -0.76 11.06
C ASP A 97 12.59 -1.82 10.22
N VAL A 98 12.92 -1.43 8.99
CA VAL A 98 13.80 -2.17 8.11
C VAL A 98 15.16 -1.49 8.11
N LEU A 99 16.22 -2.29 8.21
CA LEU A 99 17.59 -1.79 8.31
C LEU A 99 18.26 -1.89 6.95
N LEU A 100 18.67 -0.73 6.45
CA LEU A 100 19.38 -0.60 5.18
C LEU A 100 20.81 -0.14 5.43
N ASP A 101 21.70 -0.52 4.51
CA ASP A 101 23.07 -0.06 4.49
C ASP A 101 23.12 1.47 4.25
N ALA A 102 23.77 2.19 5.15
CA ALA A 102 23.74 3.66 5.15
C ALA A 102 24.57 4.29 4.03
N GLU A 103 25.58 3.58 3.52
CA GLU A 103 26.42 4.05 2.43
C GLU A 103 25.76 3.77 1.08
N ALA A 104 25.23 2.55 0.90
CA ALA A 104 24.52 2.17 -0.30
C ALA A 104 23.26 3.02 -0.55
N LEU A 105 22.56 3.42 0.51
CA LEU A 105 21.32 4.21 0.40
C LEU A 105 21.56 5.69 0.08
N GLY A 106 22.73 6.24 0.43
CA GLY A 106 23.06 7.65 0.21
C GLY A 106 22.31 8.63 1.15
N SER A 107 22.14 9.88 0.70
CA SER A 107 21.57 10.98 1.49
C SER A 107 20.11 11.32 1.16
N ALA A 108 19.58 10.79 0.06
CA ALA A 108 18.20 10.96 -0.34
C ALA A 108 17.77 9.81 -1.26
N VAL A 109 16.50 9.42 -1.18
CA VAL A 109 15.92 8.34 -1.97
C VAL A 109 14.57 8.75 -2.53
N THR A 110 14.11 8.12 -3.60
CA THR A 110 12.79 8.36 -4.15
C THR A 110 11.79 7.37 -3.58
N VAL A 111 10.70 7.85 -3.01
CA VAL A 111 9.53 7.03 -2.67
C VAL A 111 8.52 7.16 -3.79
N ARG A 112 8.09 6.04 -4.37
CA ARG A 112 7.16 6.01 -5.49
C ARG A 112 6.27 4.77 -5.47
N SER A 113 5.26 4.76 -6.34
CA SER A 113 4.53 3.53 -6.66
C SER A 113 5.37 2.62 -7.54
N TRP A 114 5.06 1.33 -7.52
CA TRP A 114 5.63 0.38 -8.46
C TRP A 114 5.24 0.73 -9.90
N ARG A 115 6.12 0.37 -10.83
CA ARG A 115 5.97 0.52 -12.28
C ARG A 115 6.00 -0.86 -12.93
N ASP A 116 5.32 -0.99 -14.06
CA ASP A 116 5.43 -2.22 -14.85
C ASP A 116 6.88 -2.41 -15.31
N GLY A 117 7.35 -3.66 -15.25
CA GLY A 117 8.75 -3.99 -15.48
C GLY A 117 9.70 -3.76 -14.30
N ASP A 118 9.25 -3.18 -13.18
CA ASP A 118 10.09 -3.06 -11.97
C ASP A 118 10.60 -4.43 -11.52
N ARG A 119 11.89 -4.47 -11.18
CA ARG A 119 12.58 -5.66 -10.71
C ARG A 119 13.39 -5.36 -9.48
N LEU A 120 13.40 -6.29 -8.54
CA LEU A 120 14.33 -6.27 -7.42
C LEU A 120 15.05 -7.61 -7.30
N ARG A 121 16.23 -7.59 -6.67
CA ARG A 121 16.90 -8.79 -6.19
C ARG A 121 16.72 -8.87 -4.67
N PRO A 122 15.79 -9.70 -4.15
CA PRO A 122 15.50 -9.72 -2.72
C PRO A 122 16.68 -10.29 -1.92
N ALA A 123 17.01 -9.63 -0.81
CA ALA A 123 18.05 -10.06 0.12
C ALA A 123 17.83 -11.52 0.58
N GLY A 124 18.81 -12.39 0.31
CA GLY A 124 18.81 -13.78 0.77
C GLY A 124 17.95 -14.77 -0.05
N ALA A 125 17.21 -14.31 -1.07
CA ALA A 125 16.36 -15.17 -1.88
C ALA A 125 17.06 -15.80 -3.10
N GLY A 126 18.19 -15.23 -3.53
CA GLY A 126 18.93 -15.68 -4.72
C GLY A 126 18.19 -15.36 -6.03
N GLY A 127 18.63 -14.33 -6.74
CA GLY A 127 18.10 -13.97 -8.06
C GLY A 127 17.12 -12.79 -8.07
N THR A 128 16.80 -12.32 -9.26
CA THR A 128 15.96 -11.15 -9.51
C THR A 128 14.51 -11.56 -9.73
N LYS A 129 13.57 -10.93 -9.02
CA LYS A 129 12.12 -11.07 -9.20
C LYS A 129 11.51 -9.79 -9.74
N SER A 130 10.49 -9.91 -10.60
CA SER A 130 9.65 -8.77 -10.91
C SER A 130 8.79 -8.41 -9.69
N LEU A 131 8.44 -7.13 -9.54
CA LEU A 131 7.49 -6.74 -8.50
C LEU A 131 6.10 -7.32 -8.74
N GLN A 132 5.70 -7.50 -10.00
CA GLN A 132 4.44 -8.13 -10.34
C GLN A 132 4.35 -9.58 -9.80
N ASP A 133 5.41 -10.37 -9.99
CA ASP A 133 5.49 -11.74 -9.46
C ASP A 133 5.48 -11.72 -7.95
N LEU A 134 6.28 -10.83 -7.32
CA LEU A 134 6.32 -10.70 -5.87
C LEU A 134 4.93 -10.39 -5.28
N PHE A 135 4.19 -9.45 -5.85
CA PHE A 135 2.84 -9.11 -5.41
C PHE A 135 1.84 -10.24 -5.64
N THR A 136 2.04 -11.04 -6.69
CA THR A 136 1.17 -12.18 -7.00
C THR A 136 1.43 -13.32 -6.02
N ASP A 137 2.70 -13.66 -5.76
CA ASP A 137 3.15 -14.68 -4.81
C ASP A 137 2.53 -14.46 -3.42
N VAL A 138 2.60 -13.22 -2.92
CA VAL A 138 2.08 -12.84 -1.60
C VAL A 138 0.62 -12.34 -1.63
N LYS A 139 -0.05 -12.48 -2.79
CA LYS A 139 -1.48 -12.16 -2.99
C LYS A 139 -1.88 -10.74 -2.57
N ILE A 140 -1.04 -9.73 -2.82
CA ILE A 140 -1.38 -8.33 -2.54
C ILE A 140 -2.57 -7.91 -3.43
N PRO A 141 -3.66 -7.36 -2.87
CA PRO A 141 -4.75 -6.77 -3.65
C PRO A 141 -4.28 -5.66 -4.59
N ARG A 142 -4.85 -5.57 -5.79
CA ARG A 142 -4.41 -4.61 -6.83
C ARG A 142 -4.46 -3.16 -6.34
N GLU A 143 -5.46 -2.83 -5.53
CA GLU A 143 -5.66 -1.52 -4.93
C GLU A 143 -4.49 -1.15 -3.99
N LEU A 144 -3.98 -2.12 -3.23
CA LEU A 144 -2.82 -1.92 -2.36
C LEU A 144 -1.52 -1.82 -3.16
N ARG A 145 -1.38 -2.60 -4.25
CA ARG A 145 -0.17 -2.54 -5.10
C ARG A 145 0.06 -1.11 -5.62
N ALA A 146 -1.00 -0.43 -6.05
CA ALA A 146 -0.92 0.91 -6.66
C ALA A 146 -0.43 2.01 -5.69
N THR A 147 -0.61 1.82 -4.38
CA THR A 147 -0.27 2.81 -3.35
C THR A 147 0.85 2.34 -2.43
N LEU A 148 1.39 1.14 -2.63
CA LEU A 148 2.45 0.60 -1.78
C LEU A 148 3.76 1.38 -2.02
N PRO A 149 4.43 1.87 -0.95
CA PRO A 149 5.71 2.54 -1.09
C PRO A 149 6.79 1.61 -1.63
N VAL A 150 7.40 2.03 -2.74
CA VAL A 150 8.64 1.49 -3.28
C VAL A 150 9.71 2.56 -3.11
N VAL A 151 10.80 2.22 -2.43
CA VAL A 151 11.95 3.10 -2.21
C VAL A 151 13.03 2.75 -3.23
N GLU A 152 13.40 3.73 -4.03
CA GLU A 152 14.41 3.65 -5.08
C GLU A 152 15.60 4.56 -4.73
N ALA A 153 16.80 4.02 -4.86
CA ALA A 153 18.06 4.74 -4.70
C ALA A 153 18.96 4.42 -5.90
N ASP A 154 19.52 5.45 -6.53
CA ASP A 154 20.35 5.33 -7.74
C ASP A 154 19.72 4.51 -8.89
N GLY A 155 18.39 4.59 -9.06
CA GLY A 155 17.67 3.83 -10.08
C GLY A 155 17.45 2.35 -9.73
N GLU A 156 17.88 1.90 -8.55
CA GLU A 156 17.66 0.54 -8.05
C GLU A 156 16.67 0.52 -6.89
N ILE A 157 15.84 -0.53 -6.82
CA ILE A 157 14.87 -0.69 -5.74
C ILE A 157 15.58 -1.12 -4.46
N ALA A 158 15.61 -0.23 -3.47
CA ALA A 158 16.18 -0.47 -2.16
C ALA A 158 15.22 -1.24 -1.24
N TRP A 159 13.94 -0.89 -1.28
CA TRP A 159 12.96 -1.50 -0.39
C TRP A 159 11.54 -1.41 -0.97
N VAL A 160 10.78 -2.49 -0.79
CA VAL A 160 9.34 -2.53 -1.03
C VAL A 160 8.65 -2.74 0.31
N ALA A 161 7.84 -1.76 0.72
CA ALA A 161 7.28 -1.73 2.06
C ALA A 161 6.53 -3.02 2.42
N GLY A 162 6.93 -3.63 3.54
CA GLY A 162 6.32 -4.87 4.05
C GLY A 162 6.63 -6.14 3.25
N LEU A 163 7.48 -6.08 2.22
CA LEU A 163 7.74 -7.21 1.33
C LEU A 163 9.20 -7.62 1.26
N ALA A 164 10.08 -6.73 0.81
CA ALA A 164 11.45 -7.13 0.53
C ALA A 164 12.43 -5.95 0.51
N VAL A 165 13.68 -6.24 0.91
CA VAL A 165 14.83 -5.36 0.78
C VAL A 165 15.67 -5.80 -0.42
N GLY A 166 16.12 -4.85 -1.22
CA GLY A 166 17.08 -5.10 -2.29
C GLY A 166 18.44 -5.52 -1.74
N GLU A 167 19.04 -6.56 -2.32
CA GLU A 167 20.28 -7.18 -1.82
C GLU A 167 21.44 -6.18 -1.66
N ARG A 168 21.59 -5.22 -2.59
CA ARG A 168 22.58 -4.14 -2.53
C ARG A 168 22.44 -3.26 -1.28
N PHE A 169 21.22 -3.09 -0.79
CA PHE A 169 20.89 -2.17 0.31
C PHE A 169 20.72 -2.89 1.65
N ARG A 170 20.92 -4.20 1.69
CA ARG A 170 20.82 -4.97 2.91
C ARG A 170 21.92 -4.56 3.89
N ALA A 171 21.56 -4.13 5.09
CA ALA A 171 22.53 -3.89 6.15
C ALA A 171 23.32 -5.18 6.46
N VAL A 172 24.65 -5.08 6.47
CA VAL A 172 25.54 -6.17 6.88
C VAL A 172 25.50 -6.35 8.40
N ARG A 173 25.66 -7.58 8.87
CA ARG A 173 25.80 -7.85 10.31
C ARG A 173 27.02 -7.10 10.85
N GLY A 174 26.80 -6.27 11.88
CA GLY A 174 27.86 -5.48 12.50
C GLY A 174 28.21 -4.17 11.78
N ALA A 175 27.40 -3.74 10.80
CA ALA A 175 27.58 -2.41 10.19
C ALA A 175 27.55 -1.32 11.27
N GLU A 176 28.54 -0.43 11.29
CA GLU A 176 28.64 0.65 12.28
C GLU A 176 27.58 1.73 12.09
N ARG A 177 27.04 1.85 10.87
CA ARG A 177 26.03 2.84 10.49
C ARG A 177 24.96 2.17 9.65
N VAL A 178 23.71 2.36 10.05
CA VAL A 178 22.54 1.85 9.33
C VAL A 178 21.53 2.96 9.12
N VAL A 179 20.63 2.76 8.16
CA VAL A 179 19.42 3.56 8.02
C VAL A 179 18.24 2.69 8.42
N ALA A 180 17.56 3.07 9.49
CA ALA A 180 16.26 2.51 9.85
C ALA A 180 15.19 3.22 9.01
N ILE A 181 14.47 2.45 8.19
CA ILE A 181 13.37 2.96 7.37
C ILE A 181 12.06 2.30 7.78
N ALA A 182 10.99 3.08 7.86
CA ALA A 182 9.66 2.61 8.19
C ALA A 182 8.61 3.27 7.29
N ALA A 183 7.55 2.53 6.99
CA ALA A 183 6.38 3.02 6.29
C ALA A 183 5.15 2.70 7.14
N ARG A 184 4.40 3.74 7.53
CA ARG A 184 3.22 3.62 8.38
C ARG A 184 2.05 4.24 7.66
N ARG A 185 0.88 3.62 7.75
CA ARG A 185 -0.35 4.27 7.30
C ARG A 185 -0.73 5.32 8.34
N GLY A 186 -0.92 6.55 7.90
CA GLY A 186 -1.57 7.55 8.73
C GLY A 186 -3.01 7.11 9.05
N PRO A 187 -3.63 7.59 10.14
CA PRO A 187 -5.06 7.46 10.29
C PRO A 187 -5.69 8.09 9.05
N THR A 188 -6.48 7.30 8.32
CA THR A 188 -7.24 7.78 7.18
C THR A 188 -7.96 9.02 7.65
N ALA A 189 -7.65 10.20 7.09
CA ALA A 189 -8.41 11.39 7.36
C ALA A 189 -9.78 11.18 6.70
N GLY A 190 -10.65 10.44 7.39
CA GLY A 190 -12.08 10.53 7.16
C GLY A 190 -12.48 12.00 7.30
N PRO A 191 -13.49 12.46 6.56
CA PRO A 191 -13.93 13.84 6.65
C PRO A 191 -14.18 14.17 8.13
N ARG A 192 -13.44 15.14 8.67
CA ARG A 192 -13.75 15.67 10.00
C ARG A 192 -15.14 16.28 9.88
N PRO A 193 -16.16 15.79 10.61
CA PRO A 193 -17.43 16.49 10.66
C PRO A 193 -17.15 17.90 11.21
N SER A 194 -17.64 18.89 10.47
CA SER A 194 -17.67 20.30 10.88
C SER A 194 -18.60 20.48 12.08
#